data_AF-A0A7C1HF93-F1
#
_entry.id   AF-A0A7C1HF93-F1
#
_cell.length_a   1.000
_cell.length_b   1.000
_cell.length_c   1.000
_cell.angle_alpha   90.00
_cell.angle_beta   90.00
_cell.angle_gamma   90.00
#
_symmetry.space_group_name_H-M   'P 1'
#
loop_
_entity.id
_entity.type
_entity.pdbx_description
1 polymer ?
#
loop_
_entity_poly.entity_id
_entity_poly.type
_entity_poly.pdbx_seq_one_letter_code
_entity_poly.pdbx_strand_id
1 'polypeptide(L)'
;MNAVNTLDVKGLGHGERENILFPALEEIKDGQTLRIIVEFNPVPLVYMLKAREEFDLSYEKEGPDEWILNVKRVHAAEGEKKEQFKKLLQQLKQGDISEKTKAEAKSLLQTVDARSLGLIEQELIR
;
A
#
# COMPACT_ATOMS: atom_id res chain seq x y z
N MET A 1 11.02 4.21 -12.79
CA MET A 1 11.71 4.77 -11.61
C MET A 1 10.63 5.13 -10.60
N ASN A 2 10.62 4.52 -9.42
CA ASN A 2 9.66 4.88 -8.36
C ASN A 2 10.14 6.22 -7.77
N ALA A 3 9.46 7.31 -8.10
CA ALA A 3 9.81 8.63 -7.60
C ALA A 3 9.35 8.79 -6.15
N VAL A 4 10.21 9.39 -5.33
CA VAL A 4 9.93 9.69 -3.92
C VAL A 4 9.92 11.21 -3.74
N ASN A 5 8.77 11.74 -3.33
CA ASN A 5 8.60 13.15 -2.99
C ASN A 5 8.57 13.28 -1.47
N THR A 6 9.22 14.29 -0.89
CA THR A 6 9.23 14.52 0.56
C THR A 6 8.42 15.76 0.93
N LEU A 7 7.57 15.64 1.94
CA LEU A 7 6.77 16.72 2.51
C LEU A 7 7.04 16.79 4.02
N ASP A 8 7.69 17.85 4.47
CA ASP A 8 7.88 18.15 5.88
C ASP A 8 6.77 19.08 6.36
N VAL A 9 6.01 18.65 7.37
CA VAL A 9 4.89 19.43 7.93
C VAL A 9 5.08 19.76 9.41
N LYS A 10 6.31 19.61 9.93
CA LYS A 10 6.65 19.97 11.31
C LYS A 10 6.43 21.46 11.57
N GLY A 11 5.96 21.81 12.76
CA GLY A 11 5.69 23.19 13.16
C GLY A 11 4.48 23.86 12.50
N LEU A 12 3.83 23.22 11.52
CA LEU A 12 2.63 23.77 10.88
C LEU A 12 1.39 23.58 11.75
N GLY A 13 0.53 24.60 11.74
CA GLY A 13 -0.81 24.53 12.33
C GLY A 13 -1.68 23.47 11.63
N HIS A 14 -2.74 23.03 12.30
CA HIS A 14 -3.61 21.97 11.78
C HIS A 14 -4.19 22.28 10.40
N GLY A 15 -4.76 23.47 10.20
CA GLY A 15 -5.33 23.86 8.91
C GLY A 15 -4.29 24.02 7.80
N GLU A 16 -3.12 24.58 8.12
CA GLU A 16 -2.02 24.72 7.15
C GLU A 16 -1.52 23.34 6.70
N ARG A 17 -1.38 22.42 7.65
CA ARG A 17 -1.00 21.03 7.37
C ARG A 17 -1.99 20.35 6.44
N GLU A 18 -3.29 20.45 6.70
CA GLU A 18 -4.31 19.84 5.84
C GLU A 18 -4.31 20.43 4.43
N ASN A 19 -4.15 21.76 4.32
CA ASN A 19 -4.12 22.48 3.04
C ASN A 19 -2.97 22.05 2.12
N ILE A 20 -1.86 21.56 2.66
CA ILE A 20 -0.73 21.06 1.86
C ILE A 20 -0.74 19.54 1.71
N LEU A 21 -1.21 18.83 2.74
CA LEU A 21 -1.14 17.37 2.80
C LEU A 21 -2.12 16.72 1.84
N PHE A 22 -3.37 17.17 1.82
CA PHE A 22 -4.39 16.53 0.97
C PHE A 22 -4.13 16.74 -0.52
N PRO A 23 -3.77 17.93 -1.01
CA PRO A 23 -3.38 18.08 -2.41
C PRO A 23 -2.17 17.21 -2.77
N ALA A 24 -1.15 17.15 -1.91
CA ALA A 24 0.03 16.33 -2.16
C ALA A 24 -0.29 14.83 -2.25
N LEU A 25 -1.29 14.33 -1.52
CA LEU A 25 -1.78 12.95 -1.59
C LEU A 25 -2.51 12.65 -2.91
N GLU A 26 -3.29 13.61 -3.41
CA GLU A 26 -4.00 13.47 -4.69
C GLU A 26 -3.05 13.56 -5.91
N GLU A 27 -1.92 14.24 -5.78
CA GLU A 27 -0.91 14.36 -6.84
C GLU A 27 -0.01 13.13 -7.00
N ILE A 28 0.00 12.20 -6.02
CA ILE A 28 0.81 10.97 -6.10
C ILE A 28 0.33 10.17 -7.32
N LYS A 29 1.24 9.82 -8.24
CA LYS A 29 0.91 8.91 -9.36
C LYS A 29 1.16 7.46 -8.98
N ASP A 30 0.56 6.52 -9.71
CA ASP A 30 0.75 5.09 -9.50
C ASP A 30 2.25 4.72 -9.43
N GLY A 31 2.61 3.98 -8.38
CA GLY A 31 4.00 3.58 -8.10
C GLY A 31 4.87 4.64 -7.44
N GLN A 32 4.41 5.89 -7.31
CA GLN A 32 5.14 6.95 -6.59
C GLN A 32 4.88 6.89 -5.08
N THR A 33 5.80 7.50 -4.32
CA THR A 33 5.74 7.56 -2.86
C THR A 33 5.86 8.99 -2.38
N LEU A 34 4.96 9.40 -1.49
CA LEU A 34 5.07 10.61 -0.69
C LEU A 34 5.60 10.25 0.70
N ARG A 35 6.73 10.85 1.07
CA ARG A 35 7.39 10.72 2.35
C ARG A 35 7.01 11.92 3.22
N ILE A 36 6.23 11.68 4.27
CA ILE A 36 5.66 12.71 5.14
C ILE A 36 6.44 12.74 6.46
N ILE A 37 6.96 13.90 6.85
CA ILE A 37 7.68 14.10 8.11
C ILE A 37 6.80 14.88 9.09
N VAL A 38 6.57 14.31 10.28
CA VAL A 38 5.70 14.86 11.33
C VAL A 38 6.35 14.76 12.71
N GLU A 39 5.99 15.68 13.61
CA GLU A 39 6.54 15.77 14.98
C GLU A 39 6.00 14.69 15.91
N PHE A 40 4.80 14.17 15.61
CA PHE A 40 4.10 13.17 16.41
C PHE A 40 3.56 12.06 15.52
N ASN A 41 3.29 10.89 16.12
CA ASN A 41 2.68 9.78 15.41
C ASN A 41 1.37 10.20 14.73
N PRO A 42 1.27 10.15 13.38
CA PRO A 42 0.10 10.63 12.63
C PRO A 42 -1.01 9.58 12.59
N VAL A 43 -1.41 9.06 13.76
CA VAL A 43 -2.41 7.97 13.87
C VAL A 43 -3.69 8.27 13.10
N PRO A 44 -4.33 9.46 13.20
CA PRO A 44 -5.56 9.75 12.47
C PRO A 44 -5.38 9.68 10.95
N LEU A 45 -4.27 10.22 10.44
CA LEU A 45 -3.93 10.19 9.01
C LEU A 45 -3.74 8.75 8.53
N VAL A 46 -3.06 7.92 9.32
CA VAL A 46 -2.83 6.51 8.97
C VAL A 46 -4.14 5.74 8.89
N TYR A 47 -5.06 5.94 9.83
CA TYR A 47 -6.39 5.30 9.76
C TYR A 47 -7.18 5.77 8.53
N MET A 48 -7.16 7.07 8.24
CA MET A 48 -7.82 7.63 7.05
C MET A 48 -7.26 7.03 5.76
N LEU A 49 -5.93 6.94 5.64
CA LEU A 49 -5.29 6.40 4.44
C LEU A 49 -5.47 4.89 4.31
N LYS A 50 -5.48 4.12 5.41
CA LYS A 50 -5.78 2.67 5.38
C LYS A 50 -7.19 2.36 4.89
N ALA A 51 -8.14 3.28 5.08
CA ALA A 51 -9.48 3.14 4.54
C ALA A 51 -9.52 3.34 3.01
N ARG A 52 -8.46 3.91 2.42
CA ARG A 52 -8.29 4.03 0.96
C ARG A 52 -7.44 2.87 0.47
N GLU A 53 -8.04 1.96 -0.28
CA GLU A 53 -7.36 0.77 -0.81
C GLU A 53 -6.29 1.09 -1.88
N GLU A 54 -6.18 2.37 -2.29
CA GLU A 54 -5.22 2.85 -3.29
C GLU A 54 -3.82 3.16 -2.72
N PHE A 55 -3.63 3.08 -1.41
CA PHE A 55 -2.35 3.39 -0.77
C PHE A 55 -1.77 2.22 0.03
N ASP A 56 -0.46 2.02 -0.14
CA ASP A 56 0.36 1.20 0.73
C ASP A 56 1.15 2.12 1.69
N LEU A 57 1.12 1.79 2.98
CA LEU A 57 1.65 2.63 4.05
C LEU A 57 2.77 1.90 4.79
N SER A 58 3.89 2.61 5.01
CA SER A 58 4.98 2.09 5.85
C SER A 58 5.61 3.21 6.67
N TYR A 59 5.99 2.92 7.90
CA TYR A 59 6.84 3.81 8.66
C TYR A 59 8.29 3.61 8.25
N GLU A 60 8.95 4.69 7.85
CA GLU A 60 10.41 4.71 7.68
C GLU A 60 11.10 4.97 9.02
N LYS A 61 10.47 5.82 9.84
CA LYS A 61 10.94 6.16 11.17
C LYS A 61 9.75 6.33 12.10
N GLU A 62 9.85 5.69 13.25
CA GLU A 62 8.96 5.83 14.38
C GLU A 62 9.77 6.55 15.48
N GLY A 63 9.15 7.49 16.20
CA GLY A 63 9.83 8.51 17.01
C GLY A 63 10.71 8.02 18.18
N PRO A 64 10.98 8.86 19.20
CA PRO A 64 10.18 10.01 19.61
C PRO A 64 10.52 11.34 18.92
N ASP A 65 11.72 11.49 18.37
CA ASP A 65 12.18 12.80 17.87
C ASP A 65 11.52 13.22 16.55
N GLU A 66 11.12 12.24 15.74
CA GLU A 66 10.58 12.46 14.40
C GLU A 66 9.89 11.20 13.89
N TRP A 67 8.78 11.38 13.20
CA TRP A 67 8.02 10.33 12.55
C TRP A 67 8.03 10.54 11.04
N ILE A 68 8.33 9.47 10.30
CA ILE A 68 8.38 9.50 8.84
C ILE A 68 7.45 8.41 8.30
N LEU A 69 6.39 8.84 7.62
CA LEU A 69 5.40 7.97 6.99
C LEU A 69 5.59 7.98 5.47
N ASN A 70 5.81 6.81 4.88
CA ASN A 70 5.80 6.62 3.45
C ASN A 70 4.40 6.19 2.98
N VAL A 71 3.85 6.96 2.06
CA VAL A 71 2.54 6.73 1.42
C VAL A 71 2.78 6.46 -0.06
N LYS A 72 2.66 5.20 -0.47
CA LYS A 72 2.84 4.80 -1.86
C LYS A 72 1.49 4.57 -2.52
N ARG A 73 1.24 5.19 -3.69
CA ARG A 73 0.05 4.86 -4.49
C ARG A 73 0.28 3.54 -5.21
N VAL A 74 -0.59 2.57 -5.00
CA VAL A 74 -0.56 1.29 -5.73
C VAL A 74 -1.26 1.44 -7.07
N HIS A 75 -0.76 0.74 -8.09
CA HIS A 75 -1.43 0.72 -9.38
C HIS A 75 -2.80 0.04 -9.22
N ALA A 76 -3.86 0.56 -9.84
CA ALA A 76 -5.18 -0.11 -9.85
C ALA A 76 -5.07 -1.57 -10.33
N ALA A 77 -4.18 -1.84 -11.30
CA ALA A 77 -3.89 -3.19 -11.78
C ALA A 77 -3.20 -4.11 -10.75
N GLU A 78 -2.44 -3.57 -9.79
CA GLU A 78 -1.86 -4.36 -8.69
C GLU A 78 -2.92 -4.73 -7.65
N GLY A 79 -3.84 -3.80 -7.35
CA GLY A 79 -5.00 -4.07 -6.49
C GLY A 79 -5.94 -5.13 -7.07
N GLU A 80 -6.26 -5.04 -8.36
CA GLU A 80 -7.05 -6.06 -9.05
C GLU A 80 -6.35 -7.43 -9.06
N LYS A 81 -5.03 -7.48 -9.30
CA LYS A 81 -4.26 -8.73 -9.24
C LYS A 81 -4.27 -9.35 -7.85
N LYS A 82 -4.12 -8.53 -6.78
CA LYS A 82 -4.17 -9.01 -5.39
C LYS A 82 -5.53 -9.64 -5.08
N GLU A 83 -6.61 -8.99 -5.50
CA GLU A 83 -7.98 -9.49 -5.26
C GLU A 83 -8.31 -10.73 -6.11
N GLN A 84 -7.88 -10.77 -7.37
CA GLN A 84 -7.98 -11.95 -8.23
C GLN A 84 -7.23 -13.14 -7.63
N PHE A 85 -6.02 -12.93 -7.12
CA PHE A 85 -5.23 -13.97 -6.48
C PHE A 85 -5.88 -14.47 -5.18
N LYS A 86 -6.45 -13.58 -4.36
CA LYS A 86 -7.17 -13.95 -3.13
C LYS A 86 -8.38 -14.84 -3.43
N LYS A 87 -9.17 -14.51 -4.45
CA LYS A 87 -10.29 -15.35 -4.92
C LYS A 87 -9.81 -16.71 -5.41
N LEU A 88 -8.73 -16.75 -6.18
CA LEU A 88 -8.13 -17.99 -6.65
C LEU A 88 -7.68 -18.89 -5.49
N LEU A 89 -7.04 -18.32 -4.47
CA LEU A 89 -6.62 -19.05 -3.28
C LEU A 89 -7.80 -19.61 -2.48
N GLN A 90 -8.92 -18.88 -2.40
CA GLN A 90 -10.15 -19.39 -1.79
C GLN A 90 -10.74 -20.58 -2.56
N GLN A 91 -10.73 -20.54 -3.90
CA GLN A 91 -11.18 -21.66 -4.74
C GLN A 91 -10.29 -22.90 -4.55
N LEU A 92 -8.97 -22.71 -4.49
CA LEU A 92 -8.02 -23.78 -4.22
C LEU A 92 -8.23 -24.40 -2.82
N LYS A 93 -8.47 -23.57 -1.79
CA LYS A 93 -8.78 -24.04 -0.43
C LYS A 93 -10.08 -24.85 -0.35
N GLN A 94 -11.06 -24.53 -1.20
CA GLN A 94 -12.33 -25.25 -1.28
C GLN A 94 -12.24 -26.57 -2.07
N GLY A 95 -11.07 -26.92 -2.61
CA GLY A 95 -10.84 -28.17 -3.32
C GLY A 95 -11.32 -28.16 -4.77
N ASP A 96 -11.73 -27.00 -5.32
CA ASP A 96 -12.14 -26.84 -6.72
C ASP A 96 -10.91 -26.67 -7.62
N ILE A 97 -10.08 -27.72 -7.65
CA ILE A 97 -8.86 -27.76 -8.45
C ILE A 97 -9.21 -28.20 -9.86
N SER A 98 -9.80 -27.28 -10.63
CA SER A 98 -10.03 -27.46 -12.06
C SER A 98 -8.75 -27.17 -12.88
N GLU A 99 -8.67 -27.70 -14.10
CA GLU A 99 -7.61 -27.35 -15.09
C GLU A 99 -7.52 -25.82 -15.31
N LYS A 100 -8.67 -25.13 -15.27
CA LYS A 100 -8.76 -23.67 -15.40
C LYS A 100 -8.11 -22.96 -14.21
N THR A 101 -8.39 -23.42 -12.99
CA THR A 101 -7.83 -22.87 -11.74
C THR A 101 -6.29 -23.01 -11.73
N LYS A 102 -5.77 -24.15 -12.21
CA LYS A 102 -4.32 -24.39 -12.36
C LYS A 102 -3.68 -23.45 -13.40
N ALA A 103 -4.35 -23.19 -14.51
CA ALA A 103 -3.85 -22.30 -15.55
C ALA A 103 -3.79 -20.83 -15.07
N GLU A 104 -4.82 -20.35 -14.37
CA GLU A 104 -4.83 -19.03 -13.74
C GLU A 104 -3.73 -18.88 -12.68
N ALA A 105 -3.57 -19.88 -11.80
CA ALA A 105 -2.51 -19.89 -10.80
C ALA A 105 -1.12 -19.79 -11.44
N LYS A 106 -0.88 -20.58 -12.50
CA LYS A 106 0.39 -20.57 -13.22
C LYS A 106 0.67 -19.19 -13.84
N SER A 107 -0.32 -18.57 -14.46
CA SER A 107 -0.17 -17.24 -15.08
C SER A 107 0.08 -16.14 -14.04
N LEU A 108 -0.61 -16.17 -12.90
CA LEU A 108 -0.38 -15.19 -11.84
C LEU A 108 1.00 -15.37 -11.20
N LEU A 109 1.39 -16.60 -10.87
CA LEU A 109 2.71 -16.87 -10.27
C LEU A 109 3.87 -16.47 -11.20
N GLN A 110 3.67 -16.48 -12.52
CA GLN A 110 4.67 -16.03 -13.50
C GLN A 110 4.78 -14.50 -13.61
N THR A 111 3.78 -13.76 -13.14
CA THR A 111 3.70 -12.29 -13.31
C THR A 111 3.87 -11.52 -12.00
N VAL A 112 3.78 -12.19 -10.85
CA VAL A 112 3.95 -11.60 -9.52
C VAL A 112 5.41 -11.73 -9.08
N ASP A 113 6.02 -10.65 -8.58
CA ASP A 113 7.39 -10.64 -8.09
C ASP A 113 7.52 -11.30 -6.70
N ALA A 114 8.75 -11.68 -6.34
CA ALA A 114 9.03 -12.42 -5.10
C ALA A 114 8.63 -11.67 -3.81
N ARG A 115 8.65 -10.33 -3.81
CA ARG A 115 8.25 -9.53 -2.64
C ARG A 115 6.73 -9.54 -2.48
N SER A 116 6.01 -9.36 -3.59
CA SER A 116 4.56 -9.45 -3.62
C SER A 116 4.07 -10.85 -3.19
N LEU A 117 4.74 -11.91 -3.63
CA LEU A 117 4.48 -13.29 -3.18
C LEU A 117 4.63 -13.44 -1.66
N GLY A 118 5.73 -12.95 -1.08
CA GLY A 118 5.97 -13.06 0.36
C GLY A 118 4.94 -12.33 1.22
N LEU A 119 4.48 -11.16 0.77
CA LEU A 119 3.41 -10.42 1.46
C LEU A 119 2.09 -11.19 1.45
N ILE A 120 1.77 -11.84 0.33
CA ILE A 120 0.55 -12.62 0.19
C ILE A 120 0.58 -13.90 1.05
N GLU A 121 1.71 -14.63 1.08
CA GLU A 121 1.85 -15.80 1.96
C GLU A 121 1.60 -15.43 3.42
N GLN A 122 2.11 -14.29 3.87
CA GLN A 122 1.95 -13.82 5.24
C GLN A 122 0.50 -13.47 5.60
N GLU A 123 -0.30 -12.99 4.64
CA GLU A 123 -1.74 -12.74 4.81
C GLU A 123 -2.56 -14.04 4.90
N LEU A 124 -2.11 -15.13 4.30
CA LEU A 124 -2.83 -16.42 4.28
C LEU A 124 -2.60 -17.31 5.50
N ILE A 125 -1.49 -17.08 6.20
CA ILE A 125 -1.11 -17.85 7.40
C ILE A 125 -1.84 -17.33 8.66
N ARG A 126 -2.42 -16.12 8.61
CA ARG A 126 -3.27 -15.56 9.69
C ARG A 126 -4.70 -16.06 9.60
#